data_AF-A0A562E117-F1
#
_entry.id   AF-A0A562E117-F1
#
_cell.length_a   1.000
_cell.length_b   1.000
_cell.length_c   1.000
_cell.angle_alpha   90.00
_cell.angle_beta   90.00
_cell.angle_gamma   90.00
#
_symmetry.space_group_name_H-M   'P 1'
#
loop_
_entity.id
_entity.type
_entity.pdbx_description
1 polymer ?
#
loop_
_entity_poly.entity_id
_entity_poly.type
_entity_poly.pdbx_seq_one_letter_code
_entity_poly.pdbx_strand_id
1 'polypeptide(L)' 'GVDDIEGIVPQMQATPGMPERQAVARRQERVRSILHTLPPAAQSAILEDMDSQRRTTAFTGSDAPTELIPVVLR' A
#
# COMPACT_ATOMS: atom_id res chain seq x y z
N GLY A 1 3.77 -9.88 23.51
CA GLY A 1 3.30 -8.50 23.47
C GLY A 1 3.34 -8.03 22.05
N VAL A 2 2.21 -7.58 21.52
CA VAL A 2 2.12 -6.86 20.23
C VAL A 2 1.92 -5.37 20.53
N ASP A 3 2.64 -4.88 21.53
CA ASP A 3 2.40 -3.58 22.15
C ASP A 3 2.81 -2.46 21.16
N ASP A 4 1.78 -1.75 20.71
CA ASP A 4 1.75 -0.47 19.99
C ASP A 4 2.44 -0.38 18.61
N ILE A 5 1.77 -0.88 17.56
CA ILE A 5 1.91 -0.31 16.21
C ILE A 5 0.78 0.72 16.03
N GLU A 6 1.11 1.99 16.28
CA GLU A 6 0.15 3.13 16.28
C GLU A 6 -0.37 3.50 14.87
N GLY A 7 0.09 2.81 13.82
CA GLY A 7 -0.47 2.91 12.48
C GLY A 7 0.48 2.44 11.38
N ILE A 8 -0.09 2.14 10.20
CA ILE A 8 0.67 1.84 8.98
C ILE A 8 0.64 3.09 8.11
N VAL A 9 1.80 3.64 7.77
CA VAL A 9 1.89 4.76 6.83
C VAL A 9 1.30 4.37 5.46
N PRO A 10 0.45 5.22 4.85
CA PRO A 10 -0.08 4.96 3.53
C PRO A 10 1.03 4.73 2.50
N GLN A 11 0.84 3.74 1.64
CA GLN A 11 1.77 3.46 0.55
C GLN A 11 1.61 4.48 -0.58
N MET A 12 2.74 4.90 -1.17
CA MET A 12 2.71 5.77 -2.36
C MET A 12 2.06 5.05 -3.54
N GLN A 13 1.10 5.71 -4.19
CA GLN A 13 0.49 5.24 -5.42
C GLN A 13 1.40 5.48 -6.63
N ALA A 14 1.17 4.73 -7.72
CA ALA A 14 1.85 4.97 -8.98
C ALA A 14 1.37 6.28 -9.61
N THR A 15 2.30 7.10 -10.09
CA THR A 15 1.97 8.28 -10.90
C THR A 15 1.29 7.82 -12.19
N PRO A 16 0.13 8.39 -12.57
CA PRO A 16 -0.55 8.04 -13.81
C PRO A 16 0.39 8.12 -15.02
N GLY A 17 0.26 7.18 -15.97
CA GLY A 17 1.12 7.10 -17.16
C GLY A 17 2.47 6.41 -16.96
N MET A 18 2.85 6.05 -15.73
CA MET A 18 4.01 5.19 -15.47
C MET A 18 3.66 3.70 -15.58
N PRO A 19 4.63 2.85 -15.98
CA PRO A 19 4.42 1.40 -16.02
C PRO A 19 4.13 0.82 -14.63
N GLU A 20 3.54 -0.38 -14.60
CA GLU A 20 3.19 -1.07 -13.36
C GLU A 20 4.39 -1.22 -12.41
N ARG A 21 4.14 -0.97 -11.11
CA ARG A 21 5.16 -1.10 -10.07
C ARG A 21 5.43 -2.57 -9.76
N GLN A 22 6.44 -3.14 -10.41
CA GLN A 22 6.89 -4.54 -10.21
C GLN A 22 7.17 -4.90 -8.73
N ALA A 23 7.58 -3.94 -7.91
CA ALA A 23 7.78 -4.15 -6.48
C ALA A 23 6.50 -4.57 -5.73
N VAL A 24 5.32 -4.10 -6.18
CA VAL A 24 4.02 -4.46 -5.61
C VAL A 24 3.72 -5.94 -5.85
N ALA A 25 3.94 -6.42 -7.07
CA ALA A 25 3.74 -7.83 -7.41
C ALA A 25 4.62 -8.74 -6.55
N ARG A 26 5.92 -8.42 -6.41
CA ARG A 26 6.86 -9.18 -5.57
C ARG A 26 6.47 -9.17 -4.09
N ARG A 27 5.97 -8.03 -3.58
CA ARG A 27 5.46 -7.93 -2.20
C ARG A 27 4.27 -8.88 -2.02
N GLN A 28 3.29 -8.84 -2.91
CA GLN A 28 2.10 -9.68 -2.81
C GLN A 28 2.45 -11.18 -2.89
N GLU A 29 3.40 -11.56 -3.74
CA GLU A 29 3.90 -12.94 -3.81
C GLU A 29 4.53 -13.41 -2.49
N ARG A 30 5.43 -12.60 -1.91
CA ARG A 30 6.02 -12.92 -0.60
C ARG A 30 4.99 -13.02 0.52
N VAL A 31 4.00 -12.13 0.53
CA VAL A 31 2.93 -12.17 1.54
C VAL A 31 2.10 -13.44 1.41
N ARG A 32 1.74 -13.85 0.19
CA ARG A 32 1.01 -15.10 -0.06
C ARG A 32 1.80 -16.32 0.41
N SER A 33 3.12 -16.35 0.20
CA SER A 33 3.95 -17.51 0.60
C SER A 33 4.03 -17.67 2.12
N ILE A 34 4.04 -16.57 2.89
CA ILE A 34 4.10 -16.62 4.36
C ILE A 34 2.73 -16.60 5.04
N LEU A 35 1.63 -16.44 4.31
CA LEU A 35 0.31 -16.18 4.91
C LEU A 35 -0.06 -17.22 5.98
N HIS A 36 0.24 -18.50 5.72
CA HIS A 36 -0.04 -19.61 6.62
C HIS A 36 0.77 -19.61 7.93
N THR A 37 1.86 -18.84 8.02
CA THR A 37 2.70 -18.74 9.23
C THR A 37 2.29 -17.57 10.13
N LEU A 38 1.41 -16.69 9.66
CA LEU A 38 0.97 -15.51 10.39
C LEU A 38 -0.13 -15.85 11.41
N PRO A 39 -0.31 -15.06 12.47
CA PRO A 39 -1.45 -15.21 13.39
C PRO A 39 -2.80 -15.06 12.67
N PRO A 40 -3.88 -15.75 13.11
CA PRO A 40 -5.17 -15.73 12.42
C PRO A 40 -5.74 -14.32 12.18
N ALA A 41 -5.63 -13.43 13.17
CA ALA A 41 -6.08 -12.04 13.02
C ALA A 41 -5.36 -11.29 11.88
N ALA A 42 -4.05 -11.52 11.73
CA ALA A 42 -3.26 -10.92 10.65
C ALA A 42 -3.63 -11.51 9.29
N GLN A 43 -3.89 -12.82 9.22
CA GLN A 43 -4.33 -13.48 7.98
C GLN A 43 -5.65 -12.87 7.47
N SER A 44 -6.65 -12.73 8.35
CA SER A 44 -7.95 -12.15 8.00
C SER A 44 -7.82 -10.71 7.50
N ALA A 45 -7.07 -9.87 8.22
CA ALA A 45 -6.87 -8.47 7.84
C ALA A 45 -6.13 -8.33 6.48
N ILE A 46 -5.13 -9.16 6.21
CA ILE A 46 -4.39 -9.14 4.94
C ILE A 46 -5.29 -9.56 3.78
N LEU A 47 -6.11 -10.60 3.95
CA LEU A 47 -7.03 -11.06 2.90
C LEU A 47 -8.06 -9.97 2.53
N GLU A 48 -8.60 -9.26 3.52
CA GLU A 48 -9.52 -8.14 3.31
C GLU A 48 -8.85 -6.96 2.57
N ASP A 49 -7.62 -6.61 2.94
CA ASP A 49 -6.83 -5.58 2.25
C ASP A 49 -6.52 -5.97 0.80
N MET A 50 -6.13 -7.23 0.55
CA MET A 50 -5.85 -7.73 -0.80
C MET A 50 -7.08 -7.70 -1.72
N ASP A 51 -8.28 -7.91 -1.19
CA ASP A 51 -9.54 -7.77 -1.93
C ASP A 51 -9.91 -6.30 -2.18
N SER A 52 -9.64 -5.44 -1.20
CA SER A 52 -9.88 -3.99 -1.30
C SER A 52 -8.96 -3.31 -2.31
N GLN A 53 -7.68 -3.66 -2.38
CA GLN A 53 -6.74 -3.12 -3.37
C GLN A 53 -7.12 -3.44 -4.82
N ARG A 54 -7.83 -4.55 -5.08
CA ARG A 54 -8.36 -4.87 -6.41
C ARG A 54 -9.45 -3.90 -6.86
N ARG A 55 -10.15 -3.26 -5.93
CA ARG A 55 -11.20 -2.27 -6.23
C ARG A 55 -10.64 -0.87 -6.45
N THR A 56 -9.55 -0.49 -5.77
CA THR A 56 -8.98 0.86 -5.85
C THR A 56 -8.31 1.18 -7.19
N THR A 57 -7.87 0.17 -7.96
CA THR A 57 -7.32 0.37 -9.32
C THR A 57 -8.34 0.92 -10.32
N ALA A 58 -9.62 1.04 -9.95
CA ALA A 58 -10.69 1.57 -10.80
C ALA A 58 -10.85 3.11 -10.74
N PHE A 59 -10.14 3.85 -9.88
CA PHE A 59 -10.25 5.32 -9.81
C PHE A 59 -9.16 6.01 -10.67
N THR A 60 -9.51 6.37 -11.90
CA THR A 60 -8.65 7.12 -12.83
C THR A 60 -8.81 8.63 -12.64
N GLY A 61 -7.69 9.35 -12.53
CA GLY A 61 -7.51 10.75 -12.95
C GLY A 61 -8.35 11.85 -12.28
N SER A 62 -7.77 12.52 -11.28
CA SER A 62 -8.01 13.97 -11.13
C SER A 62 -6.67 14.69 -10.95
N ASP A 63 -6.27 15.43 -11.99
CA ASP A 63 -5.16 16.38 -11.96
C ASP A 63 -5.36 17.41 -10.85
N ALA A 64 -4.70 17.21 -9.71
CA ALA A 64 -4.41 18.30 -8.78
C ALA A 64 -2.90 18.59 -8.90
N PRO A 65 -2.49 19.81 -9.26
CA PRO A 65 -1.07 20.16 -9.32
C PRO A 65 -0.48 20.06 -7.89
N THR A 66 0.55 19.23 -7.74
CA THR A 66 1.30 19.10 -6.49
C THR A 66 1.95 20.44 -6.15
N GLU A 67 1.45 21.13 -5.13
CA GLU A 67 2.15 22.30 -4.58
C GLU A 67 3.43 21.84 -3.86
N LEU A 68 4.56 22.38 -4.28
CA LEU A 68 5.86 22.13 -3.66
C LEU A 68 5.91 22.82 -2.30
N ILE A 69 6.06 22.03 -1.22
CA ILE A 69 6.31 22.55 0.13
C ILE A 69 7.65 23.29 0.12
N PRO A 70 7.72 24.59 0.47
CA PRO A 70 8.98 25.31 0.48
C PRO A 70 9.89 24.79 1.60
N VAL A 71 11.09 24.34 1.21
CA VAL A 71 12.16 24.01 2.16
C VAL A 71 12.67 25.33 2.76
N VAL A 72 12.28 25.60 4.00
CA VAL A 72 12.84 26.71 4.78
C VAL A 72 14.27 26.35 5.15
N LEU A 73 15.24 26.91 4.42
CA LEU A 73 16.64 26.89 4.84
C LEU A 73 16.80 27.73 6.10
N ARG A 74 17.37 27.12 7.15
CA ARG A 74 17.76 27.78 8.40
C ARG A 74 19.26 28.02 8.43
#